data_AF-A0AA50E1P4-F1
#
_entry.id   AF-A0AA50E1P4-F1
#
_cell.length_a   1.000
_cell.length_b   1.000
_cell.length_c   1.000
_cell.angle_alpha   90.00
_cell.angle_beta   90.00
_cell.angle_gamma   90.00
#
_symmetry.space_group_name_H-M   'P 1'
#
loop_
_entity.id
_entity.type
_entity.pdbx_description
1 polymer ?
#
loop_
_entity_poly.entity_id
_entity_poly.type
_entity_poly.pdbx_seq_one_letter_code
_entity_poly.pdbx_strand_id
1 'polypeptide(L)'
;MATTADEVWQLLGELIQSQKETERRLQETERLLKEQSQKTDRQIQELSKQIGGLGKKFGSFTEGLALPSMETILYEKFAMEVVTPSVRVSKRGKHIELDVLAMPMER
;
A
#
# COMPACT_ATOMS: atom_id res chain seq x y z
N MET A 1 27.96 -43.76 42.26
CA MET A 1 27.16 -43.12 43.32
C MET A 1 25.71 -43.25 42.90
N ALA A 2 24.86 -43.86 43.74
CA ALA A 2 23.46 -44.03 43.43
C ALA A 2 22.71 -42.76 43.83
N THR A 3 22.06 -42.09 42.89
CA THR A 3 21.20 -40.95 43.16
C THR A 3 20.08 -41.40 44.09
N THR A 4 19.89 -40.69 45.20
CA THR A 4 18.86 -41.03 46.19
C THR A 4 17.49 -40.56 45.69
N ALA A 5 16.42 -41.16 46.21
CA ALA A 5 15.06 -40.76 45.84
C ALA A 5 14.78 -39.27 46.12
N ASP A 6 15.39 -38.72 47.18
CA ASP A 6 15.27 -37.30 47.54
C ASP A 6 15.91 -36.37 46.50
N GLU A 7 17.07 -36.74 45.95
CA GLU A 7 17.73 -35.98 44.88
C GLU A 7 16.88 -35.95 43.59
N VAL A 8 16.20 -37.06 43.28
CA VAL A 8 15.28 -37.13 42.13
C VAL A 8 14.09 -36.18 42.32
N TRP A 9 13.51 -36.12 43.52
CA TRP A 9 12.40 -35.22 43.82
C TRP A 9 12.80 -33.74 43.77
N GLN A 10 14.00 -33.40 44.24
CA GLN A 10 14.53 -32.05 44.12
C GLN A 10 14.70 -31.64 42.65
N LEU A 11 15.33 -32.49 41.83
CA LEU A 11 15.50 -32.23 40.39
C LEU A 11 14.16 -32.09 39.66
N LEU A 12 13.15 -32.89 40.04
CA LEU A 12 11.81 -32.78 39.47
C LEU A 12 11.16 -31.43 39.82
N GLY A 13 11.34 -30.97 41.06
CA GLY A 13 10.88 -29.67 41.52
C GLY A 13 11.51 -28.52 40.74
N GLU A 14 12.83 -28.55 40.57
CA GLU A 14 13.57 -27.56 39.77
C GLU A 14 13.12 -27.56 38.30
N LEU A 15 12.92 -28.74 37.72
CA LEU A 15 12.43 -28.89 36.34
C LEU A 15 11.03 -28.27 36.18
N ILE A 16 10.13 -28.48 37.13
CA ILE A 16 8.78 -27.88 37.10
C ILE A 16 8.85 -26.35 37.21
N GLN A 17 9.75 -25.80 38.04
CA GLN A 17 9.93 -24.35 38.12
C GLN A 17 10.51 -23.78 36.81
N SER A 18 11.51 -24.46 36.24
CA SER A 18 12.10 -24.09 34.95
C SER A 18 11.07 -24.12 33.80
N GLN A 19 10.21 -25.13 33.77
CA GLN A 19 9.07 -25.22 32.84
C GLN A 19 8.12 -24.02 32.99
N LYS A 20 7.70 -23.69 34.22
CA LYS A 20 6.81 -22.55 34.49
C LYS A 20 7.42 -21.22 34.06
N GLU A 21 8.71 -21.03 34.30
CA GLU A 21 9.41 -19.81 33.87
C GLU A 21 9.54 -19.75 32.34
N THR A 22 9.82 -20.88 31.69
CA THR A 22 9.87 -20.98 30.23
C THR A 22 8.52 -20.62 29.61
N GLU A 23 7.42 -21.12 30.17
CA GLU A 23 6.08 -20.82 29.68
C GLU A 23 5.71 -19.33 29.85
N ARG A 24 6.09 -18.70 30.97
CA ARG A 24 5.92 -17.26 31.14
C ARG A 24 6.69 -16.45 30.09
N ARG A 25 7.95 -16.80 29.85
CA ARG A 25 8.78 -16.12 28.84
C ARG A 25 8.23 -16.30 27.44
N LEU A 26 7.68 -17.48 27.12
CA LEU A 26 7.01 -17.73 25.84
C LEU A 26 5.79 -16.84 25.68
N GLN A 27 4.92 -16.75 26.69
CA GLN A 27 3.74 -15.88 26.65
C GLN A 27 4.10 -14.40 26.47
N GLU A 28 5.15 -13.92 27.16
CA GLU A 28 5.65 -12.56 26.97
C GLU A 28 6.21 -12.34 25.55
N THR A 29 6.94 -13.32 25.03
CA THR A 29 7.49 -13.28 23.66
C THR A 29 6.38 -13.23 22.62
N GLU A 30 5.35 -14.08 22.75
CA GLU A 30 4.19 -14.08 21.86
C GLU A 30 3.46 -12.73 21.88
N ARG A 31 3.28 -12.14 23.07
CA ARG A 31 2.66 -10.83 23.22
C ARG A 31 3.48 -9.74 22.51
N LEU A 32 4.79 -9.70 22.74
CA LEU A 32 5.68 -8.71 22.13
C LEU A 32 5.73 -8.86 20.60
N LEU A 33 5.76 -10.10 20.10
CA LEU A 33 5.75 -10.39 18.68
C LEU A 33 4.43 -9.95 18.03
N LYS A 34 3.30 -10.18 18.71
CA LYS A 34 1.98 -9.70 18.26
C LYS A 34 1.91 -8.17 18.22
N GLU A 35 2.42 -7.49 19.24
CA GLU A 35 2.46 -6.02 19.29
C GLU A 35 3.37 -5.46 18.18
N GLN A 36 4.54 -6.06 17.95
CA GLN A 36 5.42 -5.68 16.84
C GLN A 36 4.78 -5.91 15.48
N SER A 37 4.14 -7.07 15.25
CA SER A 37 3.44 -7.36 14.00
C SER A 37 2.38 -6.30 13.71
N GLN A 38 1.55 -5.94 14.69
CA GLN A 38 0.51 -4.91 14.53
C GLN A 38 1.10 -3.53 14.23
N LYS A 39 2.24 -3.19 14.82
CA LYS A 39 2.93 -1.92 14.54
C LYS A 39 3.45 -1.91 13.11
N THR A 40 4.09 -2.99 12.66
CA THR A 40 4.59 -3.13 11.29
C THR A 40 3.44 -3.06 10.28
N ASP A 41 2.32 -3.74 10.53
CA ASP A 41 1.15 -3.69 9.66
C ASP A 41 0.62 -2.26 9.47
N ARG A 42 0.54 -1.48 10.55
CA ARG A 42 0.13 -0.06 10.49
C ARG A 42 1.11 0.77 9.65
N GLN A 43 2.41 0.56 9.83
CA GLN A 43 3.44 1.28 9.06
C GLN A 43 3.37 0.93 7.58
N ILE A 44 3.17 -0.35 7.24
CA ILE A 44 3.00 -0.80 5.85
C ILE A 44 1.74 -0.17 5.22
N GLN A 45 0.63 -0.11 5.95
CA GLN A 45 -0.60 0.51 5.46
C GLN A 45 -0.43 2.01 5.22
N GLU A 46 0.25 2.72 6.12
CA GLU A 46 0.53 4.14 5.95
C GLU A 46 1.45 4.40 4.76
N LEU A 47 2.52 3.63 4.63
CA LEU A 47 3.43 3.70 3.49
C LEU A 47 2.70 3.42 2.17
N SER A 48 1.82 2.41 2.14
CA SER A 48 1.01 2.08 0.96
C SER A 48 0.10 3.25 0.55
N LYS A 49 -0.50 3.94 1.52
CA LYS A 49 -1.30 5.15 1.26
C LYS A 49 -0.45 6.28 0.69
N GLN A 50 0.75 6.50 1.23
CA GLN A 50 1.66 7.53 0.73
C GLN A 50 2.13 7.22 -0.69
N ILE A 51 2.52 5.97 -0.98
CA ILE A 51 2.93 5.52 -2.32
C ILE A 51 1.76 5.67 -3.31
N GLY A 52 0.56 5.25 -2.94
CA GLY A 52 -0.64 5.45 -3.79
C GLY A 52 -0.93 6.93 -4.06
N GLY A 53 -0.77 7.78 -3.04
CA GLY A 53 -0.88 9.23 -3.18
C GLY A 53 0.19 9.83 -4.10
N LEU A 54 1.43 9.33 -4.04
CA LEU A 54 2.50 9.70 -4.97
C LEU A 54 2.16 9.27 -6.39
N GLY A 55 1.74 8.02 -6.62
CA GLY A 55 1.35 7.54 -7.94
C GLY A 55 0.26 8.41 -8.58
N LYS A 56 -0.76 8.79 -7.82
CA LYS A 56 -1.79 9.73 -8.27
C LYS A 56 -1.22 11.10 -8.66
N LYS A 57 -0.30 11.64 -7.86
CA LYS A 57 0.37 12.93 -8.16
C LYS A 57 1.25 12.84 -9.40
N PHE A 58 2.01 11.75 -9.55
CA PHE A 58 2.83 11.50 -10.73
C PHE A 58 1.99 11.44 -12.00
N GLY A 59 0.85 10.72 -11.99
CA GLY A 59 -0.09 10.71 -13.11
C GLY A 59 -0.57 12.10 -13.50
N SER A 60 -1.08 12.87 -12.52
CA SER A 60 -1.54 14.25 -12.76
C SER A 60 -0.41 15.19 -13.23
N PHE A 61 0.82 14.95 -12.80
CA PHE A 61 1.99 15.74 -13.21
C PHE A 61 2.41 15.42 -14.65
N THR A 62 2.43 14.13 -15.02
CA THR A 62 2.72 13.72 -16.40
C THR A 62 1.64 14.19 -17.37
N GLU A 63 0.37 14.15 -16.98
CA GLU A 63 -0.72 14.75 -17.75
C GLU A 63 -0.51 16.26 -17.91
N GLY A 64 -0.22 16.98 -16.81
CA GLY A 64 0.02 18.43 -16.85
C GLY A 64 1.23 18.86 -17.69
N LEU A 65 2.27 18.03 -17.81
CA LEU A 65 3.42 18.29 -18.68
C LEU A 65 3.19 17.85 -20.13
N ALA A 66 2.40 16.80 -20.35
CA ALA A 66 2.11 16.30 -21.69
C ALA A 66 1.07 17.17 -22.41
N LEU A 67 0.12 17.75 -21.67
CA LEU A 67 -0.98 18.55 -22.21
C LEU A 67 -0.52 19.68 -23.13
N PRO A 68 0.44 20.55 -22.74
CA PRO A 68 0.86 21.67 -23.58
C PRO A 68 1.53 21.19 -24.86
N SER A 69 2.37 20.15 -24.77
CA SER A 69 3.08 19.57 -25.92
C SER A 69 2.09 18.95 -26.92
N MET A 70 1.05 18.30 -26.42
CA MET A 70 0.00 17.68 -27.21
C MET A 70 -0.92 18.72 -27.85
N GLU A 71 -1.29 19.78 -27.14
CA GLU A 71 -2.02 20.92 -27.69
C GLU A 71 -1.25 21.57 -28.84
N THR A 72 0.05 21.83 -28.67
CA THR A 72 0.92 22.35 -29.75
C THR A 72 0.86 21.46 -30.99
N ILE A 73 0.97 20.14 -30.83
CA ILE A 73 0.90 19.19 -31.95
C ILE A 73 -0.47 19.26 -32.64
N LEU A 74 -1.57 19.29 -31.89
CA LEU A 74 -2.92 19.28 -32.43
C LEU A 74 -3.25 20.58 -33.19
N TYR A 75 -2.87 21.73 -32.66
CA TYR A 75 -3.05 23.02 -33.34
C TYR A 75 -2.12 23.16 -34.55
N GLU A 76 -0.81 22.94 -34.38
CA GLU A 76 0.18 23.33 -35.40
C GLU A 76 0.37 22.28 -36.49
N LYS A 77 0.29 20.99 -36.15
CA LYS A 77 0.55 19.90 -37.12
C LYS A 77 -0.71 19.31 -37.70
N PHE A 78 -1.77 19.23 -36.92
CA PHE A 78 -3.04 18.62 -37.33
C PHE A 78 -4.13 19.64 -37.68
N ALA A 79 -3.86 20.95 -37.52
CA ALA A 79 -4.80 22.03 -37.82
C ALA A 79 -6.17 21.84 -37.13
N MET A 80 -6.15 21.30 -35.91
CA MET A 80 -7.35 21.25 -35.06
C MET A 80 -7.63 22.66 -34.53
N GLU A 81 -8.90 23.02 -34.39
CA GLU A 81 -9.30 24.35 -33.93
C GLU A 81 -9.95 24.33 -32.54
N VAL A 82 -10.56 23.20 -32.19
CA VAL A 82 -11.09 22.95 -30.85
C VAL A 82 -10.32 21.78 -30.27
N VAL A 83 -9.64 22.02 -29.16
CA VAL A 83 -9.00 20.97 -28.34
C VAL A 83 -9.57 21.07 -26.93
N THR A 84 -10.11 19.97 -26.42
CA THR A 84 -10.64 19.89 -25.05
C THR A 84 -10.15 18.61 -24.39
N PRO A 85 -9.36 18.70 -23.32
CA PRO A 85 -8.95 17.54 -22.55
C PRO A 85 -10.02 17.07 -21.56
N SER A 86 -9.90 15.83 -21.10
CA SER A 86 -10.70 15.22 -20.04
C SER A 86 -12.21 15.29 -20.30
N VAL A 87 -12.63 14.90 -21.51
CA VAL A 87 -14.05 14.90 -21.90
C VAL A 87 -14.73 13.65 -21.33
N ARG A 88 -15.74 13.87 -20.49
CA ARG A 88 -16.55 12.79 -19.90
C ARG A 88 -17.95 12.80 -20.50
N VAL A 89 -18.35 11.66 -21.07
CA VAL A 89 -19.66 11.47 -21.69
C VAL A 89 -20.43 10.39 -20.92
N SER A 90 -21.65 10.73 -20.48
CA SER A 90 -22.56 9.78 -19.85
C SER A 90 -23.84 9.66 -20.66
N LYS A 91 -24.20 8.45 -21.10
CA LYS A 91 -25.43 8.21 -21.86
C LYS A 91 -25.97 6.80 -21.59
N ARG A 92 -27.25 6.72 -21.21
CA ARG A 92 -27.98 5.45 -20.96
C ARG A 92 -27.22 4.50 -20.02
N GLY A 93 -26.66 5.03 -18.93
CA GLY A 93 -25.91 4.26 -17.94
C GLY A 93 -24.51 3.82 -18.36
N LYS A 94 -24.03 4.22 -19.54
CA LYS A 94 -22.64 4.04 -19.97
C LYS A 94 -21.87 5.34 -19.79
N HIS A 95 -20.68 5.22 -19.20
CA HIS A 95 -19.74 6.31 -18.99
C HIS A 95 -18.51 6.07 -19.86
N ILE A 96 -18.14 7.08 -20.64
CA ILE A 96 -16.93 7.10 -21.46
C ILE A 96 -16.12 8.32 -21.03
N GLU A 97 -14.83 8.13 -20.83
CA GLU A 97 -13.86 9.19 -20.61
C GLU A 97 -12.89 9.20 -21.79
N LEU A 98 -12.74 10.38 -22.39
CA LEU A 98 -11.80 10.66 -23.47
C LEU A 98 -10.71 11.55 -22.88
N ASP A 99 -9.46 11.12 -23.02
CA ASP A 99 -8.31 11.90 -22.58
C ASP A 99 -8.28 13.26 -23.29
N VAL A 100 -8.63 13.28 -24.58
CA VAL A 100 -8.73 14.50 -25.41
C VAL A 100 -9.78 14.33 -26.49
N LEU A 101 -10.55 15.38 -26.72
CA LEU A 101 -11.35 15.59 -27.91
C LEU A 101 -10.75 16.73 -28.73
N ALA A 102 -10.40 16.48 -29.99
CA ALA A 102 -9.93 17.51 -30.90
C ALA A 102 -10.72 17.46 -32.21
N MET A 103 -11.13 18.61 -32.72
CA MET A 103 -11.85 18.71 -33.99
C MET A 103 -11.48 20.00 -34.75
N PRO A 104 -11.42 19.93 -36.09
CA PRO A 104 -11.36 21.14 -36.92
C PRO A 104 -12.72 21.85 -36.89
N MET A 105 -12.75 23.15 -37.12
CA MET A 105 -14.00 23.87 -37.37
C MET A 105 -14.19 23.96 -38.89
N GLU A 106 -15.20 23.28 -39.43
CA GLU A 106 -15.65 23.59 -40.80
C GLU A 106 -16.40 24.92 -40.78
N ARG A 107 -15.98 25.84 -41.65
CA ARG A 107 -16.75 27.06 -41.98
C ARG A 107 -17.89 26.75 -42.92
#